data_AF-A0AAV9Z4B9-F1
#
_entry.id   AF-A0AAV9Z4B9-F1
#
_cell.length_a   1.000
_cell.length_b   1.000
_cell.length_c   1.000
_cell.angle_alpha   90.00
_cell.angle_beta   90.00
_cell.angle_gamma   90.00
#
_symmetry.space_group_name_H-M   'P 1'
#
loop_
_entity.id
_entity.type
_entity.pdbx_description
1 polymer ?
#
loop_
_entity_poly.entity_id
_entity_poly.type
_entity_poly.pdbx_seq_one_letter_code
_entity_poly.pdbx_strand_id
1 'polypeptide(L)'
;MKARIFFALWIISWAILLPLTSAGSHVGTNSQLDRFTMGNVQPDKLVRYWAHLMCTWIFTFWVFHNVWREMQHFILIRQEYLTSPSRTGSIQAHTFLVTGVPASYSNPAALRELFKDLSGGILNIWTTSGLELIPNIAHRRMAAITKLEAAVTKFLAMAARENAGSGQLETTTKSQRPSHRVGIFGFWGKKVDSIEWACSEIATCNRRISAHMASKTLLHHKPYLMSAKYVDVSWKDVVWNNLN
;
A
#
# COMPACT_ATOMS: atom_id res chain seq x y z
N MET A 1 13.28 17.10 -9.64
CA MET A 1 12.85 17.16 -11.06
C MET A 1 11.86 18.29 -11.37
N LYS A 2 10.59 18.23 -10.91
CA LYS A 2 9.53 19.18 -11.33
C LYS A 2 9.89 20.66 -11.18
N ALA A 3 10.35 21.09 -10.01
CA ALA A 3 10.71 22.49 -9.76
C ALA A 3 11.85 22.98 -10.68
N ARG A 4 12.86 22.14 -10.96
CA ARG A 4 14.00 22.51 -11.83
C ARG A 4 13.56 22.75 -13.28
N ILE A 5 12.68 21.89 -13.80
CA ILE A 5 12.18 21.99 -15.17
C ILE A 5 11.29 23.23 -15.31
N PHE A 6 10.29 23.38 -14.43
CA PHE A 6 9.32 24.47 -14.52
C PHE A 6 9.91 25.84 -14.20
N PHE A 7 10.89 25.92 -13.30
CA PHE A 7 11.55 27.20 -12.98
C PHE A 7 12.35 27.75 -14.18
N ALA A 8 13.11 26.90 -14.86
CA ALA A 8 13.85 27.31 -16.06
C ALA A 8 12.90 27.73 -17.20
N LEU A 9 11.83 26.97 -17.43
CA LEU A 9 10.81 27.30 -18.42
C LEU A 9 10.10 28.61 -18.09
N TRP A 10 9.78 28.85 -16.83
CA TRP A 10 9.10 30.07 -16.39
C TRP A 10 9.93 31.32 -16.67
N ILE A 11 11.22 31.31 -16.31
CA ILE A 11 12.13 32.45 -16.58
C ILE A 11 12.23 32.73 -18.08
N ILE A 12 12.49 31.70 -18.89
CA ILE A 12 12.67 31.87 -20.33
C ILE A 12 11.36 32.30 -21.01
N SER A 13 10.23 31.72 -20.58
CA SER A 13 8.90 32.06 -21.09
C SER A 13 8.58 33.53 -20.82
N TRP A 14 8.81 34.01 -19.60
CA TRP A 14 8.50 35.39 -19.25
C TRP A 14 9.44 36.39 -19.92
N ALA A 15 10.72 36.08 -20.00
CA ALA A 15 11.72 36.94 -20.65
C ALA A 15 11.45 37.12 -22.16
N ILE A 16 10.95 36.09 -22.84
CA ILE A 16 10.74 36.11 -24.30
C ILE A 16 9.31 36.51 -24.66
N LEU A 17 8.29 35.88 -24.06
CA LEU A 17 6.91 36.04 -24.51
C LEU A 17 6.24 37.32 -24.00
N LEU A 18 6.58 37.83 -22.81
CA LEU A 18 5.95 39.05 -22.28
C LEU A 18 6.31 40.30 -23.10
N PRO A 19 7.59 40.55 -23.46
CA PRO A 19 7.91 41.68 -24.33
C PRO A 19 7.36 41.50 -25.74
N LEU A 20 7.41 40.28 -26.28
CA LEU A 20 6.98 39.97 -27.65
C LEU A 20 5.49 40.25 -27.90
N THR A 21 4.63 39.89 -26.94
CA THR A 21 3.17 40.07 -27.01
C THR A 21 2.74 41.50 -26.68
N SER A 22 3.46 42.20 -25.81
CA SER A 22 3.06 43.51 -25.29
C SER A 22 3.70 44.71 -26.01
N ALA A 23 4.89 44.58 -26.60
CA ALA A 23 5.65 45.71 -27.12
C ALA A 23 5.10 46.24 -28.45
N GLY A 24 4.57 47.47 -28.43
CA GLY A 24 4.08 48.16 -29.63
C GLY A 24 2.93 47.45 -30.34
N SER A 25 2.19 46.59 -29.64
CA SER A 25 0.99 45.91 -30.16
C SER A 25 -0.15 46.11 -29.17
N HIS A 26 -1.29 46.58 -29.69
CA HIS A 26 -2.52 46.76 -28.94
C HIS A 26 -3.69 46.47 -29.88
N VAL A 27 -4.55 45.54 -29.51
CA VAL A 27 -5.75 45.16 -30.29
C VAL A 27 -6.97 45.29 -29.41
N GLY A 28 -7.95 46.10 -29.83
CA GLY A 28 -9.24 46.23 -29.16
C GLY A 28 -9.14 46.75 -27.71
N THR A 29 -9.82 46.07 -26.79
CA THR A 29 -9.90 46.39 -25.35
C THR A 29 -8.88 45.62 -24.49
N ASN A 30 -7.91 44.94 -25.11
CA ASN A 30 -6.94 44.10 -24.41
C ASN A 30 -6.00 44.94 -23.54
N SER A 31 -6.40 45.17 -22.30
CA SER A 31 -5.67 45.94 -21.30
C SER A 31 -5.28 45.04 -20.11
N GLN A 32 -4.34 45.51 -19.29
CA GLN A 32 -3.85 44.78 -18.11
C GLN A 32 -3.28 43.39 -18.46
N LEU A 33 -3.89 42.30 -17.96
CA LEU A 33 -3.40 40.94 -18.15
C LEU A 33 -3.56 40.45 -19.60
N ASP A 34 -4.60 40.93 -20.29
CA ASP A 34 -4.94 40.49 -21.64
C ASP A 34 -3.90 40.95 -22.69
N ARG A 35 -3.09 41.96 -22.34
CA ARG A 35 -1.97 42.45 -23.16
C ARG A 35 -0.88 41.40 -23.40
N PHE A 36 -0.75 40.41 -22.51
CA PHE A 36 0.27 39.37 -22.61
C PHE A 36 -0.21 38.10 -23.33
N THR A 37 -1.46 38.08 -23.77
CA THR A 37 -2.02 36.94 -24.51
C THR A 37 -1.61 37.02 -25.98
N MET A 38 -1.59 35.87 -26.66
CA MET A 38 -1.29 35.81 -28.11
C MET A 38 -2.32 36.59 -28.96
N GLY A 39 -3.50 36.89 -28.40
CA GLY A 39 -4.57 37.66 -29.04
C GLY A 39 -4.29 39.17 -29.11
N ASN A 40 -3.29 39.69 -28.39
CA ASN A 40 -2.91 41.10 -28.45
C ASN A 40 -1.93 41.43 -29.60
N VAL A 41 -1.44 40.42 -30.33
CA VAL A 41 -0.55 40.64 -31.48
C VAL A 41 -1.36 41.18 -32.67
N GLN A 42 -1.00 42.37 -33.17
CA GLN A 42 -1.69 43.00 -34.30
C GLN A 42 -1.54 42.19 -35.60
N PRO A 43 -2.56 42.22 -36.50
CA PRO A 43 -2.51 41.53 -37.79
C PRO A 43 -1.34 41.95 -38.69
N ASP A 44 -0.81 43.16 -38.53
CA ASP A 44 0.34 43.64 -39.30
C ASP A 44 1.69 43.03 -38.85
N LYS A 45 1.71 42.29 -37.73
CA LYS A 45 2.93 41.77 -37.09
C LYS A 45 2.93 40.25 -36.93
N LEU A 46 2.45 39.53 -37.95
CA LEU A 46 2.32 38.06 -37.95
C LEU A 46 3.66 37.33 -37.68
N VAL A 47 4.79 37.94 -38.02
CA VAL A 47 6.13 37.35 -37.79
C VAL A 47 6.37 37.03 -36.30
N ARG A 48 5.68 37.72 -35.37
CA ARG A 48 5.81 37.47 -33.93
C ARG A 48 5.22 36.13 -33.48
N TYR A 49 4.33 35.51 -34.25
CA TYR A 49 3.79 34.18 -33.93
C TYR A 49 4.84 33.08 -34.07
N TRP A 50 5.82 33.24 -34.96
CA TRP A 50 6.93 32.29 -35.12
C TRP A 50 7.73 32.11 -33.83
N ALA A 51 7.90 33.17 -33.05
CA ALA A 51 8.61 33.08 -31.77
C ALA A 51 7.83 32.26 -30.73
N HIS A 52 6.48 32.26 -30.75
CA HIS A 52 5.70 31.35 -29.91
C HIS A 52 5.89 29.89 -30.32
N LEU A 53 5.81 29.61 -31.63
CA LEU A 53 6.02 28.27 -32.17
C LEU A 53 7.42 27.73 -31.81
N MET A 54 8.47 28.52 -32.05
CA MET A 54 9.84 28.14 -31.71
C MET A 54 10.02 27.92 -30.21
N CYS A 55 9.44 28.77 -29.37
CA CYS A 55 9.46 28.64 -27.93
C CYS A 55 8.82 27.32 -27.48
N THR A 56 7.67 26.93 -28.05
CA THR A 56 7.02 25.64 -27.78
C THR A 56 7.92 24.45 -28.14
N TRP A 57 8.58 24.47 -29.30
CA TRP A 57 9.49 23.40 -29.71
C TRP A 57 10.71 23.28 -28.80
N ILE A 58 11.33 24.42 -28.44
CA ILE A 58 12.47 24.47 -27.51
C ILE A 58 12.07 23.92 -26.14
N PHE A 59 10.91 24.32 -25.63
CA PHE A 59 10.40 23.85 -24.34
C PHE A 59 10.08 22.37 -24.36
N THR A 60 9.48 21.89 -25.44
CA THR A 60 9.17 20.48 -25.64
C THR A 60 10.45 19.65 -25.64
N PHE A 61 11.46 20.06 -26.43
CA PHE A 61 12.78 19.41 -26.44
C PHE A 61 13.45 19.42 -25.07
N TRP A 62 13.42 20.56 -24.37
CA TRP A 62 13.97 20.69 -23.02
C TRP A 62 13.32 19.73 -22.02
N VAL A 63 11.99 19.61 -22.05
CA VAL A 63 11.26 18.66 -21.20
C VAL A 63 11.66 17.23 -21.54
N PHE A 64 11.67 16.84 -22.82
CA PHE A 64 12.09 15.50 -23.24
C PHE A 64 13.53 15.19 -22.83
N HIS A 65 14.46 16.14 -23.00
CA HIS A 65 15.84 15.97 -22.59
C HIS A 65 15.96 15.73 -21.07
N ASN A 66 15.25 16.51 -20.25
CA ASN A 66 15.25 16.33 -18.80
C ASN A 66 14.61 15.00 -18.38
N VAL A 67 13.50 14.60 -19.00
CA VAL A 67 12.85 13.31 -18.75
C VAL A 67 13.79 12.16 -19.12
N TRP A 68 14.46 12.24 -20.26
CA TRP A 68 15.44 11.25 -20.67
C TRP A 68 16.57 11.13 -19.65
N ARG A 69 17.17 12.26 -19.24
CA ARG A 69 18.26 12.29 -18.25
C ARG A 69 17.85 11.68 -16.91
N GLU A 70 16.67 12.03 -16.41
CA GLU A 70 16.15 11.51 -15.14
C GLU A 70 15.76 10.04 -15.24
N MET A 71 15.26 9.58 -16.40
CA MET A 71 14.99 8.17 -16.66
C MET A 71 16.28 7.33 -16.62
N GLN A 72 17.35 7.80 -17.29
CA GLN A 72 18.65 7.12 -17.24
C GLN A 72 19.19 7.06 -15.81
N HIS A 73 19.08 8.15 -15.06
CA HIS A 73 19.47 8.19 -13.66
C HIS A 73 18.65 7.24 -12.79
N PHE A 74 17.33 7.18 -13.00
CA PHE A 74 16.44 6.24 -12.32
C PHE A 74 16.82 4.79 -12.61
N ILE A 75 17.15 4.45 -13.86
CA ILE A 75 17.59 3.09 -14.24
C ILE A 75 18.86 2.71 -13.48
N LEU A 76 19.85 3.61 -13.43
CA LEU A 76 21.10 3.39 -12.70
C LEU A 76 20.86 3.15 -11.20
N ILE A 77 20.10 4.05 -10.55
CA ILE A 77 19.75 3.91 -9.13
C ILE A 77 18.96 2.63 -8.89
N ARG A 78 18.05 2.26 -9.80
CA ARG A 78 17.26 1.03 -9.68
C ARG A 78 18.14 -0.21 -9.80
N GLN A 79 19.12 -0.21 -10.71
CA GLN A 79 20.07 -1.31 -10.87
C GLN A 79 20.95 -1.45 -9.64
N GLU A 80 21.56 -0.36 -9.18
CA GLU A 80 22.31 -0.31 -7.91
C GLU A 80 21.45 -0.81 -6.75
N TYR A 81 20.22 -0.28 -6.71
CA TYR A 81 19.02 -0.77 -6.04
C TYR A 81 18.99 -2.29 -5.85
N LEU A 82 18.70 -2.94 -6.97
CA LEU A 82 18.49 -4.37 -7.14
C LEU A 82 19.72 -5.20 -6.80
N THR A 83 20.92 -4.68 -7.05
CA THR A 83 22.19 -5.37 -6.76
C THR A 83 22.71 -5.17 -5.35
N SER A 84 22.12 -4.25 -4.57
CA SER A 84 22.60 -3.92 -3.23
C SER A 84 22.57 -5.15 -2.30
N PRO A 85 23.59 -5.36 -1.44
CA PRO A 85 23.63 -6.53 -0.55
C PRO A 85 22.42 -6.64 0.38
N SER A 86 21.90 -5.50 0.84
CA SER A 86 20.71 -5.43 1.69
C SER A 86 19.45 -5.95 0.99
N ARG A 87 19.35 -5.78 -0.33
CA ARG A 87 18.22 -6.29 -1.12
C ARG A 87 18.46 -7.72 -1.58
N THR A 88 19.62 -8.01 -2.14
CA THR A 88 19.95 -9.35 -2.66
C THR A 88 19.87 -10.39 -1.54
N GLY A 89 20.30 -10.08 -0.31
CA GLY A 89 20.15 -10.98 0.83
C GLY A 89 18.74 -11.03 1.45
N SER A 90 17.79 -10.24 0.95
CA SER A 90 16.43 -10.21 1.47
C SER A 90 15.62 -11.41 0.98
N ILE A 91 14.69 -11.87 1.82
CA ILE A 91 13.78 -12.97 1.47
C ILE A 91 12.95 -12.62 0.22
N GLN A 92 12.65 -11.33 0.02
CA GLN A 92 11.84 -10.85 -1.11
C GLN A 92 12.54 -11.10 -2.45
N ALA A 93 13.86 -10.89 -2.53
CA ALA A 93 14.64 -11.12 -3.75
C ALA A 93 14.72 -12.60 -4.14
N HIS A 94 14.50 -13.50 -3.17
CA HIS A 94 14.52 -14.96 -3.38
C HIS A 94 13.13 -15.60 -3.40
N THR A 95 12.07 -14.82 -3.25
CA THR A 95 10.69 -15.33 -3.24
C THR A 95 9.97 -14.94 -4.52
N PHE A 96 9.40 -15.92 -5.20
CA PHE A 96 8.54 -15.69 -6.36
C PHE A 96 7.18 -16.34 -6.14
N LEU A 97 6.13 -15.69 -6.64
CA LEU A 97 4.77 -16.19 -6.62
C LEU A 97 4.46 -16.87 -7.96
N VAL A 98 4.01 -18.11 -7.89
CA VAL A 98 3.53 -18.87 -9.04
C VAL A 98 2.01 -18.96 -8.95
N THR A 99 1.31 -18.50 -9.99
CA THR A 99 -0.14 -18.52 -10.05
C THR A 99 -0.63 -19.47 -11.14
N GLY A 100 -1.84 -20.03 -10.96
CA GLY A 100 -2.44 -20.92 -11.97
C GLY A 100 -1.85 -22.34 -12.05
N VAL A 101 -1.21 -22.82 -10.98
CA VAL A 101 -0.65 -24.18 -10.94
C VAL A 101 -1.77 -25.22 -11.13
N PRO A 102 -1.67 -26.13 -12.12
CA PRO A 102 -2.62 -27.23 -12.28
C PRO A 102 -2.71 -28.07 -11.02
N ALA A 103 -3.89 -28.58 -10.66
CA ALA A 103 -4.09 -29.37 -9.46
C ALA A 103 -3.15 -30.60 -9.36
N SER A 104 -2.77 -31.21 -10.49
CA SER A 104 -1.80 -32.31 -10.55
C SER A 104 -0.41 -31.91 -10.07
N TYR A 105 -0.02 -30.65 -10.25
CA TYR A 105 1.26 -30.08 -9.85
C TYR A 105 1.16 -29.22 -8.58
N SER A 106 0.00 -29.17 -7.91
CA SER A 106 -0.17 -28.38 -6.68
C SER A 106 0.49 -29.02 -5.45
N ASN A 107 0.99 -30.24 -5.57
CA ASN A 107 1.71 -30.92 -4.49
C ASN A 107 3.11 -30.33 -4.31
N PRO A 108 3.57 -30.11 -3.05
CA PRO A 108 4.92 -29.61 -2.79
C PRO A 108 6.03 -30.47 -3.41
N ALA A 109 5.82 -31.79 -3.52
CA ALA A 109 6.77 -32.68 -4.18
C ALA A 109 6.86 -32.44 -5.71
N ALA A 110 5.71 -32.31 -6.37
CA ALA A 110 5.65 -32.04 -7.81
C ALA A 110 6.20 -30.65 -8.16
N LEU A 111 5.95 -29.63 -7.31
CA LEU A 111 6.57 -28.31 -7.46
C LEU A 111 8.09 -28.36 -7.26
N ARG A 112 8.58 -29.18 -6.31
CA ARG A 112 10.02 -29.36 -6.13
C ARG A 112 10.67 -30.00 -7.34
N GLU A 113 10.01 -30.96 -7.95
CA GLU A 113 10.48 -31.59 -9.19
C GLU A 113 10.48 -30.61 -10.36
N LEU A 114 9.39 -29.87 -10.55
CA LEU A 114 9.26 -28.86 -11.61
C LEU A 114 10.34 -27.78 -11.54
N PHE A 115 10.69 -27.34 -10.32
CA PHE A 115 11.66 -26.28 -10.09
C PHE A 115 13.06 -26.81 -9.69
N LYS A 116 13.31 -28.11 -9.84
CA LYS A 116 14.59 -28.73 -9.47
C LYS A 116 15.78 -28.12 -10.21
N ASP A 117 15.56 -27.75 -11.47
CA ASP A 117 16.61 -27.24 -12.36
C ASP A 117 16.88 -25.74 -12.18
N LEU A 118 16.16 -25.04 -11.28
CA LEU A 118 16.50 -23.66 -10.96
C LEU A 118 17.85 -23.59 -10.23
N SER A 119 18.75 -22.76 -10.78
CA SER A 119 19.98 -22.38 -10.12
C SER A 119 19.67 -21.71 -8.77
N GLY A 120 20.25 -22.27 -7.69
CA GLY A 120 20.04 -21.80 -6.32
C GLY A 120 19.22 -22.72 -5.43
N GLY A 121 18.55 -23.73 -6.00
CA GLY A 121 17.77 -24.70 -5.23
C GLY A 121 16.52 -24.11 -4.58
N ILE A 122 15.71 -24.98 -3.98
CA ILE A 122 14.43 -24.61 -3.38
C ILE A 122 14.58 -24.67 -1.87
N LEU A 123 14.52 -23.52 -1.20
CA LEU A 123 14.55 -23.45 0.26
C LEU A 123 13.24 -23.98 0.85
N ASN A 124 12.11 -23.36 0.51
CA ASN A 124 10.79 -23.68 1.02
C ASN A 124 9.71 -23.46 -0.04
N ILE A 125 8.67 -24.27 -0.02
CA ILE A 125 7.47 -24.10 -0.85
C ILE A 125 6.29 -23.88 0.08
N TRP A 126 5.58 -22.77 -0.15
CA TRP A 126 4.38 -22.41 0.59
C TRP A 126 3.18 -22.48 -0.35
N THR A 127 2.19 -23.27 0.01
CA THR A 127 0.95 -23.40 -0.76
C THR A 127 -0.13 -22.55 -0.11
N THR A 128 -0.69 -21.62 -0.87
CA THR A 128 -1.83 -20.82 -0.41
C THR A 128 -3.10 -21.65 -0.53
N SER A 129 -3.76 -21.90 0.59
CA SER A 129 -5.02 -22.64 0.64
C SER A 129 -6.17 -21.67 0.94
N GLY A 130 -7.25 -21.71 0.15
CA GLY A 130 -8.50 -20.94 0.29
C GLY A 130 -8.66 -20.15 1.60
N LEU A 131 -8.08 -18.95 1.66
CA LEU A 131 -8.04 -18.11 2.87
C LEU A 131 -9.28 -17.22 3.07
N GLU A 132 -10.28 -17.26 2.20
CA GLU A 132 -11.38 -16.28 2.14
C GLU A 132 -12.00 -15.89 3.50
N LEU A 133 -12.22 -16.85 4.41
CA LEU A 133 -12.82 -16.59 5.72
C LEU A 133 -11.80 -16.27 6.84
N ILE A 134 -10.52 -16.60 6.66
CA ILE A 134 -9.49 -16.48 7.69
C ILE A 134 -9.23 -15.01 8.08
N PRO A 135 -9.09 -14.04 7.15
CA PRO A 135 -8.89 -12.63 7.49
C PRO A 135 -9.99 -12.09 8.40
N ASN A 136 -11.25 -12.43 8.12
CA ASN A 136 -12.38 -11.99 8.94
C ASN A 136 -12.31 -12.55 10.37
N ILE A 137 -11.97 -13.83 10.52
CA ILE A 137 -11.80 -14.46 11.84
C ILE A 137 -10.59 -13.87 12.57
N ALA A 138 -9.48 -13.63 11.86
CA ALA A 138 -8.27 -13.04 12.41
C ALA A 138 -8.50 -11.60 12.87
N HIS A 139 -9.23 -10.79 12.10
CA HIS A 139 -9.61 -9.43 12.46
C HIS A 139 -10.51 -9.42 13.70
N ARG A 140 -11.51 -10.34 13.76
CA ARG A 140 -12.36 -10.52 14.94
C ARG A 140 -11.55 -10.91 16.17
N ARG A 141 -10.57 -11.80 16.03
CA ARG A 141 -9.63 -12.16 17.11
C ARG A 141 -8.82 -10.96 17.57
N MET A 142 -8.28 -10.17 16.63
CA MET A 142 -7.48 -8.99 16.95
C MET A 142 -8.30 -7.94 17.71
N ALA A 143 -9.52 -7.67 17.26
CA ALA A 143 -10.44 -6.78 17.96
C ALA A 143 -10.76 -7.26 19.39
N ALA A 144 -10.91 -8.57 19.59
CA ALA A 144 -11.10 -9.16 20.92
C ALA A 144 -9.85 -9.00 21.81
N ILE A 145 -8.64 -9.17 21.25
CA ILE A 145 -7.37 -8.94 21.96
C ILE A 145 -7.25 -7.48 22.39
N THR A 146 -7.45 -6.52 21.48
CA THR A 146 -7.41 -5.09 21.82
C THR A 146 -8.41 -4.73 22.91
N LYS A 147 -9.60 -5.35 22.89
CA LYS A 147 -10.61 -5.15 23.93
C LYS A 147 -10.19 -5.77 25.27
N LEU A 148 -9.53 -6.93 25.25
CA LEU A 148 -8.97 -7.57 26.43
C LEU A 148 -7.89 -6.68 27.05
N GLU A 149 -6.96 -6.17 26.24
CA GLU A 149 -5.91 -5.26 26.70
C GLU A 149 -6.49 -3.99 27.32
N ALA A 150 -7.49 -3.38 26.69
CA ALA A 150 -8.19 -2.21 27.23
C ALA A 150 -8.92 -2.51 28.55
N ALA A 151 -9.57 -3.67 28.66
CA ALA A 151 -10.27 -4.09 29.87
C ALA A 151 -9.29 -4.37 31.03
N VAL A 152 -8.21 -5.10 30.75
CA VAL A 152 -7.17 -5.44 31.74
C VAL A 152 -6.43 -4.20 32.21
N THR A 153 -6.00 -3.31 31.30
CA THR A 153 -5.34 -2.05 31.67
C THR A 153 -6.24 -1.16 32.53
N LYS A 154 -7.53 -1.06 32.19
CA LYS A 154 -8.51 -0.33 33.02
C LYS A 154 -8.65 -0.96 34.40
N PHE A 155 -8.71 -2.28 34.47
CA PHE A 155 -8.81 -3.01 35.74
C PHE A 155 -7.58 -2.82 36.61
N LEU A 156 -6.38 -2.98 36.05
CA LEU A 156 -5.11 -2.74 36.73
C LEU A 156 -4.96 -1.29 37.19
N ALA A 157 -5.40 -0.32 36.37
CA ALA A 157 -5.38 1.09 36.75
C ALA A 157 -6.32 1.41 37.91
N MET A 158 -7.51 0.77 37.96
CA MET A 158 -8.43 0.89 39.11
C MET A 158 -7.81 0.27 40.36
N ALA A 159 -7.29 -0.96 40.26
CA ALA A 159 -6.63 -1.64 41.38
C ALA A 159 -5.41 -0.86 41.91
N ALA A 160 -4.58 -0.30 41.03
CA ALA A 160 -3.44 0.53 41.42
C ALA A 160 -3.85 1.81 42.15
N ARG A 161 -4.98 2.43 41.76
CA ARG A 161 -5.54 3.59 42.46
C ARG A 161 -6.07 3.24 43.85
N GLU A 162 -6.72 2.08 44.00
CA GLU A 162 -7.20 1.61 45.31
C GLU A 162 -6.01 1.27 46.24
N ASN A 163 -5.01 0.55 45.73
CA ASN A 163 -3.82 0.16 46.51
C ASN A 163 -2.94 1.34 46.95
N ALA A 164 -2.93 2.45 46.21
CA ALA A 164 -2.25 3.67 46.61
C ALA A 164 -2.82 4.29 47.91
N GLY A 165 -4.02 3.87 48.34
CA GLY A 165 -4.64 4.28 49.60
C GLY A 165 -4.60 3.24 50.73
N SER A 166 -4.36 1.95 50.45
CA SER A 166 -4.60 0.85 51.43
C SER A 166 -3.41 -0.05 51.76
N GLY A 167 -2.27 0.02 51.05
CA GLY A 167 -1.03 -0.69 51.46
C GLY A 167 -1.10 -2.23 51.46
N GLN A 168 -2.20 -2.86 51.00
CA GLN A 168 -2.33 -4.30 50.82
C GLN A 168 -2.91 -4.61 49.43
N LEU A 169 -2.23 -5.50 48.71
CA LEU A 169 -2.63 -6.00 47.39
C LEU A 169 -3.75 -7.04 47.55
N GLU A 170 -4.92 -6.62 48.02
CA GLU A 170 -6.05 -7.52 48.17
C GLU A 170 -6.61 -7.94 46.80
N THR A 171 -7.02 -9.20 46.72
CA THR A 171 -7.61 -9.86 45.56
C THR A 171 -8.90 -9.17 45.14
N THR A 172 -8.78 -8.15 44.28
CA THR A 172 -9.90 -7.45 43.64
C THR A 172 -10.97 -8.43 43.17
N THR A 173 -12.15 -8.34 43.80
CA THR A 173 -13.26 -9.27 43.58
C THR A 173 -13.75 -9.21 42.13
N LYS A 174 -14.23 -10.33 41.57
CA LYS A 174 -14.76 -10.43 40.19
C LYS A 174 -15.81 -9.34 39.86
N SER A 175 -16.48 -8.81 40.89
CA SER A 175 -17.49 -7.75 40.81
C SER A 175 -16.98 -6.44 40.20
N GLN A 176 -15.74 -6.02 40.49
CA GLN A 176 -15.19 -4.73 40.03
C GLN A 176 -14.70 -4.74 38.58
N ARG A 177 -14.83 -5.87 37.86
CA ARG A 177 -14.33 -6.00 36.50
C ARG A 177 -15.15 -5.18 35.50
N PRO A 178 -14.49 -4.56 34.49
CA PRO A 178 -15.19 -3.78 33.48
C PRO A 178 -16.13 -4.67 32.67
N SER A 179 -17.39 -4.26 32.58
CA SER A 179 -18.44 -4.96 31.84
C SER A 179 -18.90 -4.14 30.63
N HIS A 180 -19.36 -4.83 29.59
CA HIS A 180 -19.97 -4.22 28.41
C HIS A 180 -21.22 -5.00 28.01
N ARG A 181 -22.05 -4.41 27.15
CA ARG A 181 -23.21 -5.12 26.57
C ARG A 181 -22.86 -5.65 25.19
N VAL A 182 -23.18 -6.92 24.96
CA VAL A 182 -23.05 -7.55 23.65
C VAL A 182 -24.31 -7.25 22.81
N GLY A 183 -24.18 -6.28 21.90
CA GLY A 183 -25.22 -5.96 20.92
C GLY A 183 -24.96 -4.65 20.16
N ILE A 184 -25.91 -4.28 19.32
CA ILE A 184 -25.82 -3.13 18.40
C ILE A 184 -25.48 -1.85 19.18
N PHE A 185 -24.36 -1.22 18.78
CA PHE A 185 -23.80 -0.01 19.40
C PHE A 185 -23.52 -0.08 20.92
N GLY A 186 -23.53 -1.27 21.53
CA GLY A 186 -23.28 -1.43 22.98
C GLY A 186 -24.44 -0.98 23.88
N PHE A 187 -25.60 -0.64 23.32
CA PHE A 187 -26.78 -0.20 24.09
C PHE A 187 -27.75 -1.34 24.39
N TRP A 188 -27.86 -2.30 23.48
CA TRP A 188 -28.79 -3.43 23.58
C TRP A 188 -28.04 -4.74 23.87
N GLY A 189 -28.67 -5.65 24.61
CA GLY A 189 -28.14 -7.01 24.85
C GLY A 189 -27.62 -7.28 26.26
N LYS A 190 -27.09 -8.50 26.44
CA LYS A 190 -26.66 -9.04 27.75
C LYS A 190 -25.40 -8.30 28.24
N LYS A 191 -25.39 -7.91 29.51
CA LYS A 191 -24.22 -7.33 30.17
C LYS A 191 -23.27 -8.47 30.56
N VAL A 192 -22.05 -8.45 30.04
CA VAL A 192 -21.05 -9.49 30.24
C VAL A 192 -19.74 -8.89 30.76
N ASP A 193 -18.98 -9.67 31.52
CA ASP A 193 -17.61 -9.32 31.89
C ASP A 193 -16.76 -9.23 30.60
N SER A 194 -16.11 -8.09 30.39
CA SER A 194 -15.35 -7.84 29.16
C SER A 194 -14.12 -8.72 29.04
N ILE A 195 -13.50 -9.10 30.16
CA ILE A 195 -12.30 -9.94 30.20
C ILE A 195 -12.69 -11.38 29.85
N GLU A 196 -13.69 -11.93 30.54
CA GLU A 196 -14.17 -13.29 30.32
C GLU A 196 -14.74 -13.46 28.90
N TRP A 197 -15.52 -12.48 28.44
CA TRP A 197 -16.02 -12.47 27.07
C TRP A 197 -14.89 -12.47 26.05
N ALA A 198 -13.89 -11.58 26.18
CA ALA A 198 -12.79 -11.50 25.22
C ALA A 198 -11.95 -12.79 25.18
N CYS A 199 -11.63 -13.39 26.34
CA CYS A 199 -10.95 -14.69 26.40
C CYS A 199 -11.76 -15.80 25.69
N SER A 200 -13.07 -15.86 25.93
CA SER A 200 -13.95 -16.85 25.29
C SER A 200 -14.05 -16.65 23.76
N GLU A 201 -14.04 -15.40 23.30
CA GLU A 201 -14.11 -15.03 21.90
C GLU A 201 -12.80 -15.36 21.17
N ILE A 202 -11.64 -15.10 21.80
CA ILE A 202 -10.33 -15.50 21.29
C ILE A 202 -10.24 -17.02 21.14
N ALA A 203 -10.67 -17.77 22.17
CA ALA A 203 -10.69 -19.24 22.11
C ALA A 203 -11.61 -19.78 21.01
N THR A 204 -12.75 -19.12 20.79
CA THR A 204 -13.69 -19.47 19.70
C THR A 204 -13.10 -19.14 18.33
N CYS A 205 -12.45 -18.00 18.16
CA CYS A 205 -11.75 -17.65 16.94
C CYS A 205 -10.62 -18.64 16.63
N ASN A 206 -9.82 -19.03 17.63
CA ASN A 206 -8.76 -20.02 17.45
C ASN A 206 -9.31 -21.39 17.01
N ARG A 207 -10.42 -21.85 17.60
CA ARG A 207 -11.12 -23.08 17.15
C ARG A 207 -11.65 -22.97 15.73
N ARG A 208 -12.19 -21.81 15.34
CA ARG A 208 -12.66 -21.59 13.95
C ARG A 208 -11.50 -21.59 12.96
N ILE A 209 -10.38 -20.94 13.31
CA ILE A 209 -9.17 -20.94 12.49
C ILE A 209 -8.65 -22.37 12.30
N SER A 210 -8.52 -23.15 13.40
CA SER A 210 -8.04 -24.53 13.31
C SER A 210 -8.98 -25.43 12.50
N ALA A 211 -10.30 -25.29 12.69
CA ALA A 211 -11.29 -26.04 11.91
C ALA A 211 -11.24 -25.68 10.40
N HIS A 212 -11.12 -24.39 10.07
CA HIS A 212 -10.98 -23.95 8.68
C HIS A 212 -9.69 -24.45 8.05
N MET A 213 -8.56 -24.37 8.77
CA MET A 213 -7.29 -24.91 8.32
C MET A 213 -7.41 -26.42 8.07
N ALA A 214 -7.96 -27.19 9.00
CA ALA A 214 -8.15 -28.63 8.84
C ALA A 214 -9.06 -29.00 7.65
N SER A 215 -10.16 -28.28 7.44
CA SER A 215 -11.07 -28.50 6.31
C SER A 215 -10.41 -28.21 4.96
N LYS A 216 -9.63 -27.13 4.87
CA LYS A 216 -8.97 -26.70 3.62
C LYS A 216 -7.75 -27.53 3.27
N THR A 217 -7.11 -28.19 4.22
CA THR A 217 -6.04 -29.17 3.96
C THR A 217 -6.53 -30.36 3.13
N LEU A 218 -7.84 -30.61 3.02
CA LEU A 218 -8.37 -31.86 2.44
C LEU A 218 -9.14 -31.76 1.11
N LEU A 219 -9.49 -30.58 0.59
CA LEU A 219 -10.28 -30.53 -0.66
C LEU A 219 -10.03 -29.25 -1.49
N HIS A 220 -9.62 -29.41 -2.75
CA HIS A 220 -9.84 -28.39 -3.79
C HIS A 220 -10.12 -29.04 -5.15
N HIS A 221 -11.10 -28.50 -5.89
CA HIS A 221 -11.66 -29.10 -7.12
C HIS A 221 -11.88 -28.06 -8.23
N LYS A 222 -10.85 -27.35 -8.72
CA LYS A 222 -11.00 -26.53 -9.96
C LYS A 222 -9.74 -26.56 -10.86
N PRO A 223 -9.88 -26.81 -12.18
CA PRO A 223 -8.83 -26.68 -13.21
C PRO A 223 -8.96 -25.40 -14.07
N TYR A 224 -8.05 -24.97 -14.97
CA TYR A 224 -6.63 -25.19 -15.30
C TYR A 224 -6.18 -23.93 -16.08
N LEU A 225 -4.98 -23.37 -15.79
CA LEU A 225 -4.07 -22.62 -16.69
C LEU A 225 -2.98 -21.94 -15.82
N MET A 226 -1.69 -22.19 -16.10
CA MET A 226 -0.59 -21.45 -15.46
C MET A 226 -0.59 -20.00 -15.94
N SER A 227 -0.62 -19.07 -15.00
CA SER A 227 -0.53 -17.63 -15.25
C SER A 227 0.88 -17.13 -14.91
N ALA A 228 1.14 -15.84 -15.17
CA ALA A 228 2.44 -15.22 -15.06
C ALA A 228 3.08 -15.39 -13.67
N LYS A 229 4.41 -15.58 -13.67
CA LYS A 229 5.27 -15.62 -12.48
C LYS A 229 5.59 -14.20 -12.04
N TYR A 230 5.38 -13.89 -10.76
CA TYR A 230 5.79 -12.62 -10.16
C TYR A 230 7.07 -12.82 -9.35
N VAL A 231 8.10 -12.05 -9.67
CA VAL A 231 9.40 -12.03 -8.96
C VAL A 231 9.42 -10.82 -8.01
N ASP A 232 10.23 -10.87 -6.95
CA ASP A 232 10.36 -9.82 -5.94
C ASP A 232 9.06 -9.51 -5.18
N VAL A 233 8.26 -10.54 -4.90
CA VAL A 233 6.98 -10.35 -4.22
C VAL A 233 7.21 -10.27 -2.71
N SER A 234 7.02 -9.07 -2.16
CA SER A 234 6.93 -8.86 -0.71
C SER A 234 5.61 -9.37 -0.17
N TRP A 235 5.64 -10.11 0.94
CA TRP A 235 4.42 -10.57 1.64
C TRP A 235 3.49 -9.43 2.08
N LYS A 236 4.03 -8.21 2.25
CA LYS A 236 3.24 -7.00 2.58
C LYS A 236 2.49 -6.42 1.39
N ASP A 237 3.00 -6.65 0.18
CA ASP A 237 2.44 -6.11 -1.06
C ASP A 237 1.43 -7.07 -1.68
N VAL A 238 1.34 -8.29 -1.15
CA VAL A 238 0.35 -9.29 -1.57
C VAL A 238 -1.02 -8.98 -0.97
N VAL A 239 -1.99 -8.76 -1.86
CA VAL A 239 -3.40 -8.72 -1.48
C VAL A 239 -3.92 -10.14 -1.38
N TRP A 240 -3.78 -10.75 -0.20
CA TRP A 240 -4.10 -12.17 0.05
C TRP A 240 -5.54 -12.57 -0.29
N ASN A 241 -6.47 -11.62 -0.26
CA ASN A 241 -7.87 -11.85 -0.63
C ASN A 241 -8.04 -12.18 -2.13
N ASN A 242 -7.10 -11.78 -2.99
CA ASN A 242 -7.18 -11.95 -4.44
C ASN A 242 -6.45 -13.21 -4.95
N LEU A 243 -5.89 -14.04 -4.06
CA LEU A 243 -5.11 -15.23 -4.42
C LEU A 243 -5.92 -16.53 -4.50
N ASN A 244 -7.23 -16.48 -4.23
CA ASN A 244 -8.12 -17.66 -4.28
C ASN A 244 -9.00 -17.66 -5.51
#